data_AF-A0A536J8G6-F1
#
_entry.id   AF-A0A536J8G6-F1
#
_cell.length_a   1.000
_cell.length_b   1.000
_cell.length_c   1.000
_cell.angle_alpha   90.00
_cell.angle_beta   90.00
_cell.angle_gamma   90.00
#
_symmetry.space_group_name_H-M   'P 1'
#
loop_
_entity.id
_entity.type
_entity.pdbx_description
1 polymer ?
#
loop_
_entity_poly.entity_id
_entity_poly.type
_entity_poly.pdbx_seq_one_letter_code
_entity_poly.pdbx_strand_id
1 'polypeptide(L)'
;MANSLHFVLDKGPVLRAVHAMLRPGGRLIIVEYGTDRGNPWVPHPFTYEQWERMAAQAGFKNTKLLRTVPSRWLGSMYSAASEA
;
A
#
# COMPACT_ATOMS: atom_id res chain seq x y z
N MET A 1 3.16 7.18 -0.74
CA MET A 1 1.70 7.40 -0.87
C MET A 1 1.08 7.20 0.50
N ALA A 2 0.15 8.06 0.91
CA ALA A 2 -0.49 7.96 2.23
C ALA A 2 -1.98 8.20 2.07
N ASN A 3 -2.80 7.26 2.54
CA ASN A 3 -4.27 7.33 2.51
C ASN A 3 -4.83 7.73 1.14
N SER A 4 -4.29 7.13 0.08
CA SER A 4 -4.68 7.48 -1.29
C SER A 4 -4.97 6.26 -2.15
N LEU A 5 -4.30 5.14 -1.90
CA LEU A 5 -4.45 3.95 -2.75
C LEU A 5 -5.76 3.21 -2.46
N HIS A 6 -6.36 3.41 -1.29
CA HIS A 6 -7.66 2.84 -0.94
C HIS A 6 -8.84 3.44 -1.71
N PHE A 7 -8.67 4.55 -2.43
CA PHE A 7 -9.68 5.06 -3.36
C PHE A 7 -9.65 4.35 -4.72
N VAL A 8 -8.61 3.57 -4.98
CA VAL A 8 -8.41 2.88 -6.26
C VAL A 8 -8.90 1.43 -6.13
N LEU A 9 -9.90 1.06 -6.95
CA LEU A 9 -10.40 -0.31 -7.01
C LEU A 9 -9.32 -1.26 -7.56
N ASP A 10 -8.85 -1.01 -8.79
CA ASP A 10 -7.73 -1.73 -9.40
C ASP A 10 -6.41 -0.98 -9.22
N LYS A 11 -5.63 -1.43 -8.23
CA LYS A 11 -4.36 -0.81 -7.84
C LYS A 11 -3.22 -1.15 -8.80
N GLY A 12 -3.35 -2.21 -9.59
CA GLY A 12 -2.26 -2.75 -10.41
C GLY A 12 -1.65 -1.75 -11.40
N PRO A 13 -2.46 -1.08 -12.24
CA PRO A 13 -1.97 -0.06 -13.18
C PRO A 13 -1.24 1.10 -12.50
N VAL A 14 -1.78 1.59 -11.37
CA VAL A 14 -1.15 2.67 -10.59
C VAL A 14 0.21 2.23 -10.07
N LEU A 15 0.31 1.03 -9.49
CA LEU A 15 1.56 0.52 -8.94
C LEU A 15 2.63 0.30 -10.01
N ARG A 16 2.25 -0.25 -11.17
CA ARG A 16 3.18 -0.41 -12.31
C ARG A 16 3.68 0.94 -12.85
N ALA A 17 2.79 1.93 -12.94
CA ALA A 17 3.18 3.28 -13.35
C ALA A 17 4.16 3.92 -12.35
N VAL A 18 3.86 3.83 -11.05
CA VAL A 18 4.75 4.33 -9.99
C VAL A 18 6.11 3.63 -10.02
N HIS A 19 6.12 2.30 -10.18
CA HIS A 19 7.36 1.53 -10.31
C HIS A 19 8.22 2.03 -11.48
N ALA A 20 7.62 2.26 -12.65
CA ALA A 20 8.31 2.75 -13.84
C ALA A 20 8.85 4.18 -13.69
N MET A 21 8.29 4.99 -12.79
CA MET A 21 8.75 6.35 -12.49
C MET A 21 9.94 6.38 -11.52
N LEU A 22 10.19 5.31 -10.78
CA LEU A 22 11.27 5.24 -9.82
C LEU A 22 12.59 4.85 -10.50
N ARG A 23 13.69 5.50 -10.10
CA ARG A 23 15.04 5.03 -10.44
C ARG A 23 15.29 3.66 -9.82
N PRO A 24 16.23 2.84 -10.36
CA PRO A 24 16.63 1.58 -9.74
C PRO A 24 17.00 1.77 -8.26
N GLY A 25 16.44 0.92 -7.38
CA GLY A 25 16.63 1.04 -5.93
C GLY A 25 15.82 2.17 -5.27
N GLY A 26 14.96 2.84 -6.03
CA GLY A 26 13.97 3.77 -5.49
C GLY A 26 12.98 3.04 -4.59
N ARG A 27 12.45 3.73 -3.58
CA ARG A 27 11.52 3.14 -2.61
C ARG A 27 10.16 3.80 -2.68
N LEU A 28 9.12 2.98 -2.74
CA LEU A 28 7.76 3.38 -2.47
C LEU A 28 7.43 3.10 -1.01
N ILE A 29 7.13 4.16 -0.26
CA ILE A 29 6.54 4.04 1.09
C ILE A 29 5.03 4.19 0.96
N ILE A 30 4.28 3.26 1.55
CA ILE A 30 2.83 3.37 1.71
C ILE A 30 2.47 3.60 3.17
N VAL A 31 1.37 4.33 3.41
CA VAL A 31 0.72 4.47 4.71
C VAL A 31 -0.78 4.29 4.52
N GLU A 32 -1.35 3.22 5.04
CA GLU A 32 -2.74 2.84 4.79
C GLU A 32 -3.41 2.21 6.02
N TYR A 33 -4.74 2.15 6.00
CA TYR A 33 -5.51 1.44 7.01
C TYR A 33 -5.30 -0.08 6.88
N GLY A 34 -5.00 -0.75 7.99
CA GLY A 34 -4.69 -2.18 8.05
C GLY A 34 -5.93 -3.07 8.08
N THR A 35 -6.88 -2.87 7.17
CA THR A 35 -8.14 -3.61 7.12
C THR A 35 -8.49 -4.02 5.70
N ASP A 36 -9.32 -5.05 5.56
CA ASP A 36 -9.97 -5.48 4.32
C ASP A 36 -11.46 -5.07 4.27
N ARG A 37 -11.96 -4.40 5.32
CA ARG A 37 -13.35 -3.93 5.40
C ARG A 37 -13.44 -2.45 5.04
N GLY A 38 -13.99 -2.17 3.87
CA GLY A 38 -14.20 -0.82 3.37
C GLY A 38 -15.36 -0.09 4.03
N ASN A 39 -15.36 1.23 3.86
CA ASN A 39 -16.48 2.13 4.15
C ASN A 39 -16.53 3.23 3.07
N PRO A 40 -17.53 4.13 3.06
CA PRO A 40 -17.63 5.17 2.02
C PRO A 40 -16.41 6.11 1.89
N TRP A 41 -15.62 6.26 2.96
CA TRP A 41 -14.42 7.12 2.98
C TRP A 41 -13.13 6.36 2.67
N VAL A 42 -13.16 5.03 2.79
CA VAL A 42 -12.04 4.12 2.55
C VAL A 42 -12.61 2.92 1.79
N PRO A 43 -12.94 3.07 0.49
CA PRO A 43 -13.79 2.11 -0.21
C PRO A 43 -13.09 0.80 -0.57
N HIS A 44 -11.77 0.85 -0.81
CA HIS A 44 -10.98 -0.30 -1.24
C HIS A 44 -9.71 -0.46 -0.39
N PRO A 45 -9.83 -0.64 0.94
CA PRO A 45 -8.69 -0.79 1.82
C PRO A 45 -7.99 -2.13 1.55
N PHE A 46 -6.80 -2.28 2.13
CA PHE A 46 -6.05 -3.51 1.99
C PHE A 46 -5.09 -3.69 3.17
N THR A 47 -4.97 -4.94 3.63
CA THR A 47 -4.04 -5.32 4.70
C THR A 47 -2.59 -5.30 4.22
N TYR A 48 -1.64 -5.40 5.14
CA TYR A 48 -0.22 -5.51 4.80
C TYR A 48 0.07 -6.78 3.97
N GLU A 49 -0.57 -7.90 4.25
CA GLU A 49 -0.38 -9.15 3.49
C GLU A 49 -0.90 -9.01 2.05
N GLN A 50 -1.98 -8.25 1.85
CA GLN A 50 -2.46 -7.90 0.51
C GLN A 50 -1.47 -6.95 -0.18
N TRP A 51 -0.89 -5.99 0.55
CA TRP A 51 0.15 -5.12 0.03
C TRP A 51 1.37 -5.89 -0.48
N GLU A 52 1.89 -6.85 0.29
CA GLU A 52 3.05 -7.66 -0.12
C GLU A 52 2.82 -8.33 -1.48
N ARG A 53 1.62 -8.91 -1.67
CA ARG A 53 1.25 -9.56 -2.94
C ARG A 53 1.13 -8.56 -4.08
N MET A 54 0.43 -7.45 -3.88
CA MET A 54 0.23 -6.44 -4.93
C MET A 54 1.53 -5.74 -5.32
N ALA A 55 2.39 -5.43 -4.36
CA ALA A 55 3.70 -4.84 -4.58
C ALA A 55 4.58 -5.78 -5.42
N ALA A 56 4.65 -7.07 -5.04
CA ALA A 56 5.41 -8.07 -5.79
C ALA A 56 4.89 -8.25 -7.23
N GLN A 57 3.56 -8.30 -7.42
CA GLN A 57 2.94 -8.38 -8.75
C GLN A 57 3.20 -7.14 -9.61
N ALA A 58 3.45 -5.99 -9.00
CA ALA A 58 3.80 -4.74 -9.69
C ALA A 58 5.31 -4.58 -9.95
N GLY A 59 6.13 -5.57 -9.56
CA GLY A 59 7.58 -5.58 -9.80
C GLY A 59 8.43 -5.16 -8.59
N PHE A 60 7.81 -4.63 -7.53
CA PHE A 60 8.55 -4.23 -6.35
C PHE A 60 9.12 -5.43 -5.59
N LYS A 61 10.24 -5.21 -4.92
CA LYS A 61 10.98 -6.19 -4.12
C LYS A 61 11.17 -5.68 -2.70
N ASN A 62 11.67 -6.55 -1.82
CA ASN A 62 12.06 -6.21 -0.46
C ASN A 62 10.97 -5.45 0.32
N THR A 63 9.70 -5.80 0.11
CA THR A 63 8.59 -5.22 0.85
C THR A 63 8.76 -5.53 2.33
N LYS A 64 8.76 -4.49 3.17
CA LYS A 64 8.92 -4.60 4.61
C LYS A 64 7.91 -3.72 5.33
N LEU A 65 7.24 -4.29 6.32
CA LEU A 65 6.48 -3.54 7.31
C LEU A 65 7.45 -2.66 8.10
N LEU A 66 7.17 -1.37 8.16
CA LEU A 66 7.94 -0.41 8.97
C LEU A 66 7.31 -0.25 10.35
N ARG A 67 5.99 -0.10 10.40
CA ARG A 67 5.25 0.05 11.65
C ARG A 67 3.76 -0.22 11.46
N THR A 68 3.12 -0.66 12.54
CA THR A 68 1.67 -0.60 12.73
C THR A 68 1.36 0.27 13.95
N VAL A 69 0.32 1.08 13.85
CA VAL A 69 -0.19 1.92 14.94
C VAL A 69 -1.69 1.71 15.11
N PRO A 70 -2.21 1.78 16.34
CA PRO A 70 -3.65 1.76 16.57
C PRO A 70 -4.29 3.02 15.95
N SER A 71 -5.49 2.87 15.43
CA SER A 71 -6.29 3.97 14.88
C SER A 71 -7.73 3.85 15.38
N ARG A 72 -8.29 4.98 15.84
CA ARG A 72 -9.73 5.10 16.12
C ARG A 72 -10.59 4.87 14.87
N TRP A 73 -10.01 5.05 13.69
CA TRP A 73 -10.63 4.83 12.40
C TRP A 73 -10.10 3.51 11.82
N LEU A 74 -10.99 2.53 11.63
CA LEU A 74 -10.65 1.23 11.03
C LEU A 74 -9.60 0.40 11.79
N GLY A 75 -9.44 0.63 13.10
CA GLY A 75 -8.68 -0.21 14.02
C GLY A 75 -7.16 0.02 13.99
N SER A 76 -6.53 0.04 12.81
CA SER A 76 -5.09 0.24 12.68
C SER A 76 -4.70 0.97 11.39
N MET A 77 -3.50 1.54 11.41
CA MET A 77 -2.78 1.96 10.22
C MET A 77 -1.41 1.30 10.20
N TYR A 78 -0.89 1.05 9.01
CA TYR A 78 0.46 0.55 8.83
C TYR A 78 1.23 1.39 7.82
N SER A 79 2.55 1.35 7.93
CA SER A 79 3.47 1.83 6.91
C SER A 79 4.38 0.71 6.44
N ALA A 80 4.66 0.68 5.14
CA ALA A 80 5.54 -0.30 4.53
C ALA A 80 6.42 0.36 3.46
N ALA A 81 7.62 -0.18 3.26
CA ALA A 81 8.53 0.23 2.18
C ALA A 81 8.74 -0.92 1.21
N SER A 82 8.74 -0.62 -0.09
CA SER A 82 8.99 -1.56 -1.18
C SER A 82 9.96 -0.94 -2.19
N GLU A 83 10.91 -1.71 -2.71
CA GLU A 83 11.98 -1.27 -3.61
C GLU A 83 11.64 -1.56 -5.08
N ALA A 84 11.88 -0.60 -5.97
CA ALA A 84 11.75 -0.75 -7.42
C ALA A 84 13.03 -1.31 -8.07
#